data_AF-A0A0C2N980-F1
#
_entry.id   AF-A0A0C2N980-F1
#
_cell.length_a   1.000
_cell.length_b   1.000
_cell.length_c   1.000
_cell.angle_alpha   90.00
_cell.angle_beta   90.00
_cell.angle_gamma   90.00
#
_symmetry.space_group_name_H-M   'P 1'
#
loop_
_entity.id
_entity.type
_entity.pdbx_description
1 polymer ?
#
loop_
_entity_poly.entity_id
_entity_poly.type
_entity_poly.pdbx_seq_one_letter_code
_entity_poly.pdbx_strand_id
1 'polypeptide(L)'
;MGDVDGDYLKKKNFAPFVKSLEYHNEFDEDPTVRFCIVLNCPSKPTLYVPKIYDLESDISSIVKGNFWTFVLLSARRPATYREILIEKLVAQHEDTWYLILKPHFFDDSSGNYFQNFTFNAFVRSGAELDAYYLYYAHICHGLPESRGSLYIEVIQEMPRDMEFNFNEVGVDLFTTKTYYKRNKEKFIEIFSRTSFMNIRKMTEHFLLKNKVDICERLGGYFPTLVQKCARSVCKKYFDPGSYCADKNQFFAKRLRKYIVENDLYGIVRIIISRSEIDLYNIIVEYVTRYSRKYIRTICQMFTHESKLYDYLIKILCGLEPDEWI
;
A
#
# COMPACT_ATOMS: atom_id res chain seq x y z
N MET A 1 13.68 -30.73 7.72
CA MET A 1 12.74 -29.65 7.37
C MET A 1 11.56 -30.32 6.71
N GLY A 2 10.39 -30.33 7.35
CA GLY A 2 9.18 -30.84 6.71
C GLY A 2 8.76 -29.84 5.65
N ASP A 3 8.84 -30.22 4.38
CA ASP A 3 8.19 -29.46 3.33
C ASP A 3 6.69 -29.44 3.64
N VAL A 4 6.10 -28.24 3.61
CA VAL A 4 4.66 -28.07 3.70
C VAL A 4 4.03 -28.98 2.65
N ASP A 5 3.09 -29.83 3.07
CA ASP A 5 2.51 -30.88 2.24
C ASP A 5 2.08 -30.30 0.87
N GLY A 6 2.78 -30.70 -0.19
CA GLY A 6 2.73 -30.04 -1.50
C GLY A 6 1.33 -30.04 -2.13
N ASP A 7 0.43 -30.86 -1.61
CA ASP A 7 -0.98 -30.92 -2.03
C ASP A 7 -1.77 -29.64 -1.68
N TYR A 8 -1.40 -28.95 -0.59
CA TYR A 8 -2.06 -27.72 -0.14
C TYR A 8 -1.87 -26.54 -1.11
N LEU A 9 -0.80 -26.57 -1.92
CA LEU A 9 -0.41 -25.47 -2.82
C LEU A 9 -0.87 -25.66 -4.27
N LYS A 10 -1.66 -26.70 -4.57
CA LYS A 10 -2.13 -26.92 -5.94
C LYS A 10 -3.12 -25.82 -6.37
N LYS A 11 -2.83 -25.14 -7.49
CA LYS A 11 -3.62 -24.03 -8.07
C LYS A 11 -5.13 -24.28 -8.15
N LYS A 12 -5.55 -25.54 -8.39
CA LYS A 12 -6.97 -25.95 -8.41
C LYS A 12 -7.74 -25.65 -7.12
N ASN A 13 -7.04 -25.52 -6.00
CA ASN A 13 -7.60 -25.25 -4.68
C ASN A 13 -7.76 -23.75 -4.41
N PHE A 14 -7.31 -22.88 -5.32
CA PHE A 14 -7.37 -21.43 -5.16
C PHE A 14 -8.39 -20.80 -6.11
N ALA A 15 -8.93 -19.65 -5.71
CA ALA A 15 -9.79 -18.80 -6.50
C ALA A 15 -9.28 -17.34 -6.43
N PRO A 16 -9.52 -16.52 -7.46
CA PRO A 16 -9.26 -15.09 -7.38
C PRO A 16 -9.99 -14.49 -6.18
N PHE A 17 -9.31 -13.64 -5.42
CA PHE A 17 -9.93 -12.88 -4.34
C PHE A 17 -10.99 -11.95 -4.92
N VAL A 18 -12.22 -12.05 -4.39
CA VAL A 18 -13.29 -11.10 -4.67
C VAL A 18 -13.19 -10.01 -3.62
N LYS A 19 -12.98 -8.78 -4.09
CA LYS A 19 -12.79 -7.60 -3.24
C LYS A 19 -13.93 -7.49 -2.22
N SER A 20 -13.58 -7.46 -0.93
CA SER A 20 -14.51 -7.20 0.17
C SER A 20 -14.75 -5.68 0.32
N LEU A 21 -15.84 -5.31 1.01
CA LEU A 21 -16.15 -3.91 1.34
C LEU A 21 -15.10 -3.27 2.27
N GLU A 22 -14.32 -4.10 2.97
CA GLU A 22 -13.31 -3.69 3.94
C GLU A 22 -12.21 -2.81 3.32
N TYR A 23 -11.77 -3.16 2.11
CA TYR A 23 -10.83 -2.37 1.33
C TYR A 23 -11.56 -1.47 0.35
N HIS A 24 -12.38 -0.57 0.89
CA HIS A 24 -13.07 0.45 0.12
C HIS A 24 -12.06 1.30 -0.65
N ASN A 25 -12.41 1.62 -1.90
CA ASN A 25 -11.62 2.49 -2.74
C ASN A 25 -12.58 3.49 -3.39
N GLU A 26 -12.58 4.72 -2.88
CA GLU A 26 -13.50 5.79 -3.31
C GLU A 26 -13.42 6.08 -4.82
N PHE A 27 -12.31 5.75 -5.46
CA PHE A 27 -12.15 5.88 -6.91
C PHE A 27 -12.99 4.87 -7.72
N ASP A 28 -13.35 3.71 -7.15
CA ASP A 28 -14.19 2.71 -7.85
C ASP A 28 -15.63 3.20 -8.05
N GLU A 29 -16.05 4.21 -7.28
CA GLU A 29 -17.44 4.69 -7.26
C GLU A 29 -17.69 5.86 -8.22
N ASP A 30 -16.64 6.54 -8.68
CA ASP A 30 -16.77 7.69 -9.58
C ASP A 30 -16.40 7.32 -11.02
N PRO A 31 -17.37 7.25 -11.96
CA PRO A 31 -17.13 6.88 -13.36
C PRO A 31 -16.29 7.91 -14.13
N THR A 32 -16.10 9.12 -13.58
CA THR A 32 -15.23 10.15 -14.15
C THR A 32 -13.76 9.94 -13.81
N VAL A 33 -13.45 9.05 -12.86
CA VAL A 33 -12.08 8.56 -12.65
C VAL A 33 -11.79 7.61 -13.81
N ARG A 34 -10.97 8.06 -14.77
CA ARG A 34 -10.46 7.16 -15.79
C ARG A 34 -9.55 6.13 -15.12
N PHE A 35 -10.05 4.92 -14.90
CA PHE A 35 -9.19 3.79 -14.59
C PHE A 35 -8.24 3.63 -15.77
N CYS A 36 -6.93 3.67 -15.51
CA CYS A 36 -5.83 3.26 -16.40
C CYS A 36 -6.19 3.26 -17.89
N ILE A 37 -5.64 4.19 -18.68
CA ILE A 37 -5.93 4.43 -20.12
C ILE A 37 -6.17 3.14 -20.94
N VAL A 38 -5.56 2.03 -20.53
CA VAL A 38 -5.61 0.71 -21.17
C VAL A 38 -6.84 -0.14 -20.83
N LEU A 39 -7.42 -0.07 -19.62
CA LEU A 39 -8.35 -1.11 -19.16
C LEU A 39 -9.77 -0.64 -18.82
N ASN A 40 -9.99 0.64 -18.49
CA ASN A 40 -11.30 1.16 -18.06
C ASN A 40 -12.08 0.20 -17.12
N CYS A 41 -11.35 -0.50 -16.25
CA CYS A 41 -11.88 -1.59 -15.41
C CYS A 41 -11.72 -1.24 -13.93
N PRO A 42 -12.63 -1.72 -13.07
CA PRO A 42 -12.56 -1.48 -11.63
C PRO A 42 -11.25 -2.03 -11.04
N SER A 43 -10.94 -1.59 -9.82
CA SER A 43 -9.80 -2.11 -9.06
C SER A 43 -9.84 -3.63 -8.96
N LYS A 44 -8.78 -4.26 -9.45
CA LYS A 44 -8.63 -5.70 -9.53
C LYS A 44 -7.48 -6.16 -8.62
N PRO A 45 -7.76 -6.98 -7.60
CA PRO A 45 -6.75 -7.64 -6.80
C PRO A 45 -5.91 -8.62 -7.63
N THR A 46 -4.71 -8.92 -7.16
CA THR A 46 -3.89 -10.05 -7.65
C THR A 46 -3.95 -11.25 -6.73
N LEU A 47 -4.46 -11.09 -5.51
CA LEU A 47 -4.51 -12.15 -4.51
C LEU A 47 -5.36 -13.34 -4.99
N TYR A 48 -4.81 -14.53 -4.84
CA TYR A 48 -5.53 -15.81 -4.96
C TYR A 48 -5.60 -16.47 -3.60
N VAL A 49 -6.80 -16.89 -3.22
CA VAL A 49 -7.12 -17.42 -1.89
C VAL A 49 -7.64 -18.85 -1.99
N PRO A 50 -7.45 -19.71 -0.97
CA PRO A 50 -8.06 -21.02 -0.98
C PRO A 50 -9.58 -20.93 -1.14
N LYS A 51 -10.16 -21.87 -1.90
CA LYS A 51 -11.61 -22.00 -2.05
C LYS A 51 -12.31 -22.35 -0.74
N ILE A 52 -11.62 -23.09 0.11
CA ILE A 52 -12.09 -23.50 1.44
C ILE A 52 -11.03 -23.02 2.42
N TYR A 53 -11.43 -22.13 3.31
CA TYR A 53 -10.58 -21.66 4.40
C TYR A 53 -10.69 -22.60 5.60
N ASP A 54 -9.55 -23.08 6.07
CA ASP A 54 -9.43 -23.94 7.25
C ASP A 54 -8.39 -23.35 8.19
N LEU A 55 -8.88 -22.61 9.20
CA LEU A 55 -8.06 -21.94 10.21
C LEU A 55 -7.21 -22.93 11.01
N GLU A 56 -7.76 -24.09 11.37
CA GLU A 56 -7.05 -25.08 12.20
C GLU A 56 -5.94 -25.75 11.39
N SER A 57 -6.16 -25.99 10.09
CA SER A 57 -5.10 -26.43 9.19
C SER A 57 -3.97 -25.41 9.07
N ASP A 58 -4.29 -24.12 8.98
CA ASP A 58 -3.28 -23.04 8.92
C ASP A 58 -2.44 -22.99 10.21
N ILE A 59 -3.08 -23.06 11.37
CA ILE A 59 -2.40 -23.09 12.67
C ILE A 59 -1.48 -24.31 12.77
N SER A 60 -2.01 -25.50 12.49
CA SER A 60 -1.24 -26.76 12.49
C SER A 60 -0.01 -26.66 11.57
N SER A 61 -0.17 -26.02 10.40
CA SER A 61 0.92 -25.82 9.44
C SER A 61 1.97 -24.84 9.97
N ILE A 62 1.55 -23.75 10.61
CA ILE A 62 2.46 -22.76 11.20
C ILE A 62 3.24 -23.37 12.36
N VAL A 63 2.57 -24.05 13.29
CA VAL A 63 3.19 -24.68 14.46
C VAL A 63 4.25 -25.71 14.05
N LYS A 64 4.03 -26.46 12.98
CA LYS A 64 5.00 -27.44 12.44
C LYS A 64 6.04 -26.80 11.51
N GLY A 65 5.83 -25.56 11.11
CA GLY A 65 6.56 -24.87 10.06
C GLY A 65 7.71 -24.01 10.55
N ASN A 66 8.08 -23.05 9.71
CA ASN A 66 9.03 -21.99 10.06
C ASN A 66 8.47 -20.63 9.64
N PHE A 67 9.26 -19.57 9.80
CA PHE A 67 8.89 -18.21 9.38
C PHE A 67 8.33 -18.13 7.95
N TRP A 68 8.92 -18.86 7.01
CA TRP A 68 8.47 -18.83 5.62
C TRP A 68 7.15 -19.58 5.42
N THR A 69 6.84 -20.57 6.24
CA THR A 69 5.50 -21.19 6.27
C THR A 69 4.44 -20.16 6.65
N PHE A 70 4.73 -19.32 7.65
CA PHE A 70 3.85 -18.21 8.01
C PHE A 70 3.68 -17.23 6.84
N VAL A 71 4.79 -16.74 6.25
CA VAL A 71 4.75 -15.80 5.12
C VAL A 71 3.94 -16.36 3.94
N LEU A 72 4.16 -17.64 3.60
CA LEU A 72 3.45 -18.31 2.52
C LEU A 72 1.93 -18.32 2.72
N LEU A 73 1.51 -18.70 3.93
CA LEU A 73 0.10 -18.76 4.29
C LEU A 73 -0.49 -17.35 4.28
N SER A 74 0.16 -16.38 4.93
CA SER A 74 -0.29 -14.99 4.95
C SER A 74 -0.39 -14.37 3.55
N ALA A 75 0.55 -14.65 2.65
CA ALA A 75 0.49 -14.19 1.25
C ALA A 75 -0.69 -14.78 0.45
N ARG A 76 -1.39 -15.78 1.00
CA ARG A 76 -2.58 -16.44 0.42
C ARG A 76 -3.85 -16.18 1.21
N ARG A 77 -3.82 -15.26 2.19
CA ARG A 77 -4.98 -14.93 3.01
C ARG A 77 -5.32 -13.45 2.87
N PRO A 78 -6.59 -13.12 2.67
CA PRO A 78 -7.08 -11.76 2.87
C PRO A 78 -6.77 -11.27 4.28
N ALA A 79 -6.72 -9.96 4.46
CA ALA A 79 -6.35 -9.36 5.73
C ALA A 79 -7.23 -9.81 6.90
N THR A 80 -8.56 -9.84 6.72
CA THR A 80 -9.51 -10.39 7.70
C THR A 80 -9.15 -11.80 8.19
N TYR A 81 -8.75 -12.68 7.27
CA TYR A 81 -8.36 -14.04 7.66
C TYR A 81 -6.97 -14.09 8.30
N ARG A 82 -6.07 -13.16 7.95
CA ARG A 82 -4.79 -13.00 8.64
C ARG A 82 -5.01 -12.53 10.08
N GLU A 83 -5.90 -11.58 10.32
CA GLU A 83 -6.25 -11.12 11.67
C GLU A 83 -6.77 -12.25 12.54
N ILE A 84 -7.79 -12.98 12.07
CA ILE A 84 -8.35 -14.13 12.80
C ILE A 84 -7.27 -15.16 13.14
N LEU A 85 -6.39 -15.44 12.17
CA LEU A 85 -5.26 -16.36 12.37
C LEU A 85 -4.30 -15.85 13.45
N ILE A 86 -3.92 -14.57 13.40
CA ILE A 86 -3.02 -13.96 14.39
C ILE A 86 -3.65 -13.92 15.77
N GLU A 87 -4.92 -13.52 15.91
CA GLU A 87 -5.66 -13.53 17.17
C GLU A 87 -5.66 -14.93 17.80
N LYS A 88 -5.94 -15.96 16.98
CA LYS A 88 -5.98 -17.35 17.44
C LYS A 88 -4.61 -17.84 17.90
N LEU A 89 -3.55 -17.54 17.14
CA LEU A 89 -2.16 -17.87 17.49
C LEU A 89 -1.70 -17.18 18.77
N VAL A 90 -2.11 -15.92 18.98
CA VAL A 90 -1.81 -15.17 20.22
C VAL A 90 -2.58 -15.74 21.41
N ALA A 91 -3.86 -16.06 21.24
CA ALA A 91 -4.72 -16.58 22.31
C ALA A 91 -4.32 -17.99 22.79
N GLN A 92 -3.78 -18.83 21.89
CA GLN A 92 -3.38 -20.19 22.23
C GLN A 92 -2.09 -20.28 23.07
N HIS A 93 -1.35 -19.17 23.24
CA HIS A 93 -0.12 -19.09 24.06
C HIS A 93 0.88 -20.24 23.83
N GLU A 94 0.88 -20.87 22.65
CA GLU A 94 1.81 -21.96 22.40
C GLU A 94 3.23 -21.40 22.25
N ASP A 95 4.15 -21.93 23.05
CA ASP A 95 5.59 -21.61 23.00
C ASP A 95 6.15 -21.70 21.57
N THR A 96 5.59 -22.57 20.74
CA THR A 96 6.00 -22.78 19.35
C THR A 96 5.80 -21.56 18.46
N TRP A 97 4.65 -20.89 18.51
CA TRP A 97 4.41 -19.68 17.73
C TRP A 97 5.34 -18.55 18.18
N TYR A 98 5.47 -18.38 19.50
CA TYR A 98 6.39 -17.40 20.06
C TYR A 98 7.84 -17.68 19.64
N LEU A 99 8.28 -18.93 19.59
CA LEU A 99 9.62 -19.32 19.13
C LEU A 99 9.83 -19.03 17.63
N ILE A 100 8.81 -19.22 16.79
CA ILE A 100 8.87 -18.87 15.37
C ILE A 100 8.96 -17.35 15.20
N LEU A 101 8.21 -16.58 16.00
CA LEU A 101 8.13 -15.14 15.87
C LEU A 101 9.27 -14.36 16.51
N LYS A 102 9.71 -14.78 17.69
CA LYS A 102 10.60 -14.00 18.55
C LYS A 102 11.85 -13.51 17.81
N PRO A 103 12.54 -14.33 16.98
CA PRO A 103 13.71 -13.89 16.24
C PRO A 103 13.41 -12.79 15.19
N HIS A 104 12.17 -12.72 14.72
CA HIS A 104 11.75 -11.77 13.69
C HIS A 104 10.98 -10.58 14.26
N PHE A 105 10.49 -10.64 15.50
CA PHE A 105 9.70 -9.57 16.10
C PHE A 105 10.48 -8.73 17.12
N PHE A 106 11.30 -9.37 17.97
CA PHE A 106 11.96 -8.70 19.10
C PHE A 106 13.47 -8.55 18.93
N ASP A 107 14.07 -9.29 18.00
CA ASP A 107 15.53 -9.36 17.89
C ASP A 107 16.06 -8.52 16.72
N ASP A 108 16.17 -7.21 16.96
CA ASP A 108 16.81 -6.25 16.04
C ASP A 108 18.31 -6.54 15.84
N SER A 109 18.91 -7.40 16.66
CA SER A 109 20.34 -7.73 16.58
C SER A 109 20.69 -8.73 15.47
N SER A 110 19.68 -9.41 14.91
CA SER A 110 19.86 -10.53 13.98
C SER A 110 20.23 -10.15 12.53
N GLY A 111 20.37 -8.85 12.23
CA GLY A 111 20.60 -8.37 10.85
C GLY A 111 19.40 -8.62 9.92
N ASN A 112 18.26 -9.00 10.47
CA ASN A 112 17.12 -9.54 9.74
C ASN A 112 15.97 -8.52 9.56
N TYR A 113 16.33 -7.26 9.40
CA TYR A 113 15.41 -6.12 9.29
C TYR A 113 14.34 -6.32 8.22
N PHE A 114 14.67 -6.99 7.12
CA PHE A 114 13.74 -7.23 6.02
C PHE A 114 12.66 -8.27 6.36
N GLN A 115 13.01 -9.34 7.08
CA GLN A 115 12.03 -10.33 7.52
C GLN A 115 11.17 -9.75 8.64
N ASN A 116 11.73 -8.97 9.56
CA ASN A 116 10.96 -8.20 10.54
C ASN A 116 9.95 -7.28 9.85
N PHE A 117 10.37 -6.55 8.82
CA PHE A 117 9.50 -5.68 8.04
C PHE A 117 8.35 -6.44 7.38
N THR A 118 8.68 -7.53 6.71
CA THR A 118 7.70 -8.39 6.03
C THR A 118 6.72 -9.01 7.01
N PHE A 119 7.22 -9.51 8.15
CA PHE A 119 6.40 -10.06 9.22
C PHE A 119 5.38 -9.03 9.72
N ASN A 120 5.88 -7.86 10.12
CA ASN A 120 5.07 -6.79 10.65
C ASN A 120 4.04 -6.27 9.65
N ALA A 121 4.35 -6.33 8.35
CA ALA A 121 3.38 -6.02 7.31
C ALA A 121 2.24 -7.06 7.20
N PHE A 122 2.50 -8.33 7.50
CA PHE A 122 1.50 -9.39 7.40
C PHE A 122 0.60 -9.57 8.61
N VAL A 123 1.07 -9.21 9.80
CA VAL A 123 0.24 -9.25 11.01
C VAL A 123 -0.69 -8.05 11.15
N ARG A 124 -0.68 -7.14 10.17
CA ARG A 124 -1.49 -5.92 10.16
C ARG A 124 -2.32 -5.82 8.90
N SER A 125 -3.41 -5.06 8.99
CA SER A 125 -4.36 -4.78 7.92
C SER A 125 -4.67 -3.29 7.85
N GLY A 126 -5.43 -2.89 6.82
CA GLY A 126 -6.02 -1.56 6.67
C GLY A 126 -5.16 -0.40 7.19
N ALA A 127 -5.75 0.39 8.09
CA ALA A 127 -5.14 1.55 8.72
C ALA A 127 -3.92 1.21 9.58
N GLU A 128 -3.92 0.06 10.26
CA GLU A 128 -2.81 -0.34 11.13
C GLU A 128 -1.54 -0.63 10.32
N LEU A 129 -1.70 -1.27 9.16
CA LEU A 129 -0.61 -1.54 8.22
C LEU A 129 -0.01 -0.23 7.68
N ASP A 130 -0.87 0.72 7.32
CA ASP A 130 -0.41 2.04 6.88
C ASP A 130 0.34 2.79 7.99
N ALA A 131 -0.17 2.77 9.22
CA ALA A 131 0.49 3.35 10.38
C ALA A 131 1.87 2.69 10.63
N TYR A 132 1.97 1.37 10.50
CA TYR A 132 3.23 0.65 10.60
C TYR A 132 4.25 1.11 9.55
N TYR A 133 3.85 1.26 8.28
CA TYR A 133 4.77 1.74 7.24
C TYR A 133 5.24 3.18 7.50
N LEU A 134 4.39 4.02 8.09
CA LEU A 134 4.76 5.37 8.48
C LEU A 134 5.73 5.39 9.67
N TYR A 135 5.46 4.57 10.67
CA TYR A 135 6.36 4.34 11.81
C TYR A 135 7.74 3.85 11.35
N TYR A 136 7.76 2.82 10.50
CA TYR A 136 9.01 2.27 9.96
C TYR A 136 9.77 3.32 9.16
N ALA A 137 9.08 4.09 8.32
CA ALA A 137 9.71 5.19 7.58
C ALA A 137 10.25 6.29 8.51
N HIS A 138 9.59 6.56 9.64
CA HIS A 138 10.04 7.53 10.62
C HIS A 138 11.32 7.08 11.33
N ILE A 139 11.32 5.87 11.87
CA ILE A 139 12.45 5.32 12.64
C ILE A 139 13.65 5.02 11.73
N CYS A 140 13.43 4.26 10.65
CA CYS A 140 14.55 3.76 9.84
C CYS A 140 15.15 4.83 8.93
N HIS A 141 14.43 5.90 8.61
CA HIS A 141 14.93 6.99 7.77
C HIS A 141 15.15 8.31 8.50
N GLY A 142 15.09 8.31 9.84
CA GLY A 142 15.45 9.45 10.68
C GLY A 142 14.68 10.72 10.33
N LEU A 143 13.35 10.62 10.19
CA LEU A 143 12.53 11.82 9.96
C LEU A 143 12.63 12.73 11.20
N PRO A 144 13.19 13.96 11.11
CA PRO A 144 13.31 14.83 12.28
C PRO A 144 11.95 15.11 12.93
N GLU A 145 11.93 15.23 14.26
CA GLU A 145 10.72 15.35 15.13
C GLU A 145 9.67 16.35 14.63
N SER A 146 10.11 17.49 14.07
CA SER A 146 9.23 18.51 13.46
C SER A 146 8.40 18.01 12.25
N ARG A 147 8.71 16.84 11.72
CA ARG A 147 7.99 16.16 10.63
C ARG A 147 6.95 15.16 11.14
N GLY A 148 6.98 14.80 12.42
CA GLY A 148 6.07 13.82 13.03
C GLY A 148 4.61 14.28 13.06
N SER A 149 4.34 15.57 13.30
CA SER A 149 2.96 16.05 13.54
C SER A 149 2.01 15.84 12.37
N LEU A 150 2.44 16.07 11.11
CA LEU A 150 1.60 15.83 9.93
C LEU A 150 1.25 14.34 9.77
N TYR A 151 2.22 13.45 10.03
CA TYR A 151 1.98 12.01 9.92
C TYR A 151 1.12 11.50 11.08
N ILE A 152 1.37 12.00 12.29
CA ILE A 152 0.58 11.67 13.49
C ILE A 152 -0.88 12.15 13.31
N GLU A 153 -1.12 13.36 12.82
CA GLU A 153 -2.48 13.88 12.55
C GLU A 153 -3.19 13.10 11.43
N VAL A 154 -2.46 12.63 10.41
CA VAL A 154 -3.02 11.75 9.36
C VAL A 154 -3.33 10.35 9.90
N ILE A 155 -2.60 9.88 10.92
CA ILE A 155 -2.76 8.54 11.52
C ILE A 155 -3.83 8.53 12.64
N GLN A 156 -3.95 9.59 13.45
CA GLN A 156 -4.75 9.58 14.69
C GLN A 156 -6.26 9.89 14.49
N GLU A 157 -6.69 10.48 13.38
CA GLU A 157 -8.04 11.07 13.23
C GLU A 157 -8.82 10.51 12.02
N MET A 158 -8.82 9.18 11.85
CA MET A 158 -8.92 8.49 10.55
C MET A 158 -10.25 8.36 9.76
N PRO A 159 -11.41 8.96 10.09
CA PRO A 159 -12.46 9.11 9.07
C PRO A 159 -12.15 10.33 8.22
N ARG A 160 -11.81 10.11 6.94
CA ARG A 160 -11.86 11.22 5.98
C ARG A 160 -13.31 11.64 5.81
N ASP A 161 -13.57 12.93 6.00
CA ASP A 161 -14.90 13.51 5.87
C ASP A 161 -15.34 13.53 4.40
N MET A 162 -16.53 12.97 4.18
CA MET A 162 -17.21 12.93 2.89
C MET A 162 -17.98 14.23 2.61
N GLU A 163 -18.32 15.02 3.64
CA GLU A 163 -19.14 16.24 3.55
C GLU A 163 -18.30 17.53 3.48
N PHE A 164 -17.23 17.53 2.68
CA PHE A 164 -16.36 18.69 2.54
C PHE A 164 -16.91 19.75 1.57
N ASN A 165 -17.25 20.93 2.08
CA ASN A 165 -17.64 22.09 1.26
C ASN A 165 -16.43 22.93 0.83
N PHE A 166 -15.85 22.61 -0.33
CA PHE A 166 -14.70 23.37 -0.85
C PHE A 166 -15.02 24.84 -1.22
N ASN A 167 -16.29 25.26 -1.28
CA ASN A 167 -16.63 26.67 -1.52
C ASN A 167 -16.20 27.60 -0.37
N GLU A 168 -15.99 27.04 0.83
CA GLU A 168 -15.54 27.78 2.03
C GLU A 168 -14.01 27.87 2.13
N VAL A 169 -13.30 27.27 1.18
CA VAL A 169 -11.84 27.39 1.08
C VAL A 169 -11.53 28.64 0.28
N GLY A 170 -10.87 29.62 0.91
CA GLY A 170 -10.39 30.80 0.20
C GLY A 170 -9.22 30.45 -0.73
N VAL A 171 -9.23 30.92 -1.98
CA VAL A 171 -8.13 30.71 -2.94
C VAL A 171 -6.78 31.21 -2.42
N ASP A 172 -6.82 32.23 -1.55
CA ASP A 172 -5.67 32.81 -0.87
C ASP A 172 -4.87 31.81 -0.04
N LEU A 173 -5.50 30.70 0.38
CA LEU A 173 -4.80 29.59 1.04
C LEU A 173 -3.69 28.99 0.16
N PHE A 174 -3.86 29.06 -1.16
CA PHE A 174 -2.94 28.49 -2.14
C PHE A 174 -2.09 29.54 -2.85
N THR A 175 -2.58 30.78 -2.96
CA THR A 175 -1.91 31.84 -3.71
C THR A 175 -1.11 32.79 -2.83
N THR A 176 -1.47 32.95 -1.55
CA THR A 176 -0.96 34.01 -0.70
C THR A 176 -0.14 33.46 0.47
N LYS A 177 1.18 33.66 0.46
CA LYS A 177 2.11 33.11 1.46
C LYS A 177 1.79 33.53 2.90
N THR A 178 1.39 34.78 3.12
CA THR A 178 1.02 35.29 4.44
C THR A 178 -0.27 34.66 4.94
N TYR A 179 -1.26 34.49 4.05
CA TYR A 179 -2.52 33.83 4.37
C TYR A 179 -2.31 32.35 4.70
N TYR A 180 -1.53 31.62 3.89
CA TYR A 180 -1.13 30.23 4.19
C TYR A 180 -0.48 30.10 5.56
N LYS A 181 0.49 30.98 5.90
CA LYS A 181 1.17 30.93 7.20
C LYS A 181 0.21 31.11 8.38
N ARG A 182 -0.79 32.00 8.25
CA ARG A 182 -1.80 32.24 9.29
C ARG A 182 -2.84 31.12 9.39
N ASN A 183 -3.07 30.38 8.30
CA ASN A 183 -4.11 29.35 8.19
C ASN A 183 -3.51 27.97 7.88
N LYS A 184 -2.32 27.68 8.40
CA LYS A 184 -1.58 26.45 8.09
C LYS A 184 -2.33 25.20 8.60
N GLU A 185 -3.02 25.31 9.73
CA GLU A 185 -3.83 24.22 10.30
C GLU A 185 -5.00 23.86 9.38
N LYS A 186 -5.75 24.85 8.89
CA LYS A 186 -6.80 24.64 7.88
C LYS A 186 -6.25 23.99 6.61
N PHE A 187 -5.04 24.36 6.18
CA PHE A 187 -4.39 23.67 5.07
C PHE A 187 -4.14 22.20 5.39
N ILE A 188 -3.57 21.90 6.56
CA ILE A 188 -3.29 20.51 6.96
C ILE A 188 -4.59 19.71 7.03
N GLU A 189 -5.61 20.26 7.69
CA GLU A 189 -6.95 19.67 7.84
C GLU A 189 -7.57 19.28 6.50
N ILE A 190 -7.54 20.16 5.50
CA ILE A 190 -8.07 19.86 4.16
C ILE A 190 -7.36 18.64 3.55
N PHE A 191 -6.04 18.57 3.63
CA PHE A 191 -5.29 17.49 2.97
C PHE A 191 -5.24 16.18 3.77
N SER A 192 -5.43 16.24 5.09
CA SER A 192 -5.46 15.07 5.96
C SER A 192 -6.86 14.46 6.07
N ARG A 193 -7.92 15.29 6.16
CA ARG A 193 -9.28 14.85 6.46
C ARG A 193 -10.22 14.82 5.28
N THR A 194 -10.00 15.57 4.21
CA THR A 194 -10.92 15.53 3.06
C THR A 194 -10.71 14.27 2.22
N SER A 195 -11.79 13.64 1.74
CA SER A 195 -11.70 12.51 0.81
C SER A 195 -10.89 12.86 -0.46
N PHE A 196 -10.21 11.89 -1.07
CA PHE A 196 -9.40 12.17 -2.28
C PHE A 196 -10.28 12.65 -3.44
N MET A 197 -11.52 12.20 -3.51
CA MET A 197 -12.50 12.66 -4.49
C MET A 197 -12.90 14.12 -4.26
N ASN A 198 -13.10 14.54 -3.02
CA ASN A 198 -13.40 15.94 -2.70
C ASN A 198 -12.19 16.85 -2.93
N ILE A 199 -10.98 16.39 -2.62
CA ILE A 199 -9.74 17.11 -2.97
C ILE A 199 -9.62 17.29 -4.48
N ARG A 200 -9.94 16.25 -5.26
CA ARG A 200 -9.97 16.33 -6.73
C ARG A 200 -10.98 17.37 -7.21
N LYS A 201 -12.25 17.29 -6.78
CA LYS A 201 -13.31 18.25 -7.13
C LYS A 201 -12.93 19.68 -6.75
N MET A 202 -12.31 19.86 -5.59
CA MET A 202 -11.75 21.13 -5.16
C MET A 202 -10.72 21.64 -6.17
N THR A 203 -9.71 20.84 -6.53
CA THR A 203 -8.69 21.27 -7.49
C THR A 203 -9.27 21.65 -8.86
N GLU A 204 -10.26 20.90 -9.34
CA GLU A 204 -10.98 21.19 -10.59
C GLU A 204 -11.77 22.50 -10.48
N HIS A 205 -12.46 22.72 -9.36
CA HIS A 205 -13.21 23.95 -9.09
C HIS A 205 -12.31 25.19 -9.16
N PHE A 206 -11.17 25.18 -8.45
CA PHE A 206 -10.24 26.31 -8.43
C PHE A 206 -9.60 26.57 -9.80
N LEU A 207 -9.32 25.51 -10.56
CA LEU A 207 -8.80 25.65 -11.92
C LEU A 207 -9.84 26.29 -12.84
N LEU A 208 -11.08 25.82 -12.81
CA LEU A 208 -12.15 26.30 -13.72
C LEU A 208 -12.63 27.70 -13.36
N LYS A 209 -12.95 27.94 -12.08
CA LYS A 209 -13.57 29.17 -11.58
C LYS A 209 -12.55 30.28 -11.32
N ASN A 210 -11.45 29.98 -10.65
CA ASN A 210 -10.47 30.98 -10.24
C ASN A 210 -9.27 31.09 -11.19
N LYS A 211 -9.17 30.21 -12.20
CA LYS A 211 -7.99 30.08 -13.08
C LYS A 211 -6.70 29.84 -12.28
N VAL A 212 -6.83 29.18 -11.12
CA VAL A 212 -5.70 28.85 -10.24
C VAL A 212 -5.48 27.36 -10.26
N ASP A 213 -4.30 26.95 -10.73
CA ASP A 213 -3.84 25.58 -10.60
C ASP A 213 -3.20 25.36 -9.23
N ILE A 214 -3.94 24.76 -8.30
CA ILE A 214 -3.44 24.45 -6.95
C ILE A 214 -2.16 23.62 -7.02
N CYS A 215 -2.05 22.67 -7.95
CA CYS A 215 -0.91 21.76 -8.03
C CYS A 215 0.40 22.49 -8.37
N GLU A 216 0.33 23.47 -9.27
CA GLU A 216 1.46 24.34 -9.59
C GLU A 216 1.82 25.24 -8.42
N ARG A 217 0.83 25.79 -7.72
CA ARG A 217 1.04 26.65 -6.55
C ARG A 217 1.70 25.91 -5.39
N LEU A 218 1.34 24.65 -5.17
CA LEU A 218 2.02 23.77 -4.21
C LEU A 218 3.46 23.44 -4.62
N GLY A 219 3.80 23.61 -5.90
CA GLY A 219 5.14 23.36 -6.45
C GLY A 219 6.19 24.33 -5.91
N GLY A 220 5.92 25.64 -6.03
CA GLY A 220 6.76 26.73 -5.50
C GLY A 220 8.27 26.67 -5.80
N TYR A 221 9.03 27.68 -5.36
CA TYR A 221 10.51 27.63 -5.41
C TYR A 221 11.10 26.79 -4.26
N PHE A 222 10.45 26.81 -3.09
CA PHE A 222 10.85 26.08 -1.89
C PHE A 222 9.62 25.51 -1.16
N PRO A 223 8.99 24.45 -1.70
CA PRO A 223 7.81 23.87 -1.08
C PRO A 223 8.18 23.21 0.25
N THR A 224 7.38 23.51 1.28
CA THR A 224 7.45 22.81 2.57
C THR A 224 7.11 21.33 2.41
N LEU A 225 7.48 20.48 3.37
CA LEU A 225 7.12 19.06 3.33
C LEU A 225 5.61 18.85 3.23
N VAL A 226 4.83 19.60 4.01
CA VAL A 226 3.36 19.61 3.99
C VAL A 226 2.84 19.92 2.57
N GLN A 227 3.41 20.92 1.90
CA GLN A 227 3.05 21.23 0.50
C GLN A 227 3.50 20.14 -0.48
N LYS A 228 4.65 19.49 -0.26
CA LYS A 228 5.08 18.33 -1.07
C LYS A 228 4.13 17.15 -0.90
N CYS A 229 3.65 16.88 0.31
CA CYS A 229 2.65 15.86 0.60
C CYS A 229 1.32 16.19 -0.10
N ALA A 230 0.79 17.39 0.12
CA ALA A 230 -0.41 17.89 -0.55
C ALA A 230 -0.28 17.82 -2.09
N ARG A 231 0.89 18.16 -2.64
CA ARG A 231 1.15 18.07 -4.08
C ARG A 231 1.11 16.64 -4.59
N SER A 232 1.60 15.66 -3.80
CA SER A 232 1.56 14.25 -4.18
C SER A 232 0.14 13.70 -4.28
N VAL A 233 -0.78 14.30 -3.52
CA VAL A 233 -2.22 14.04 -3.56
C VAL A 233 -2.85 14.72 -4.79
N CYS A 234 -2.67 16.04 -4.94
CA CYS A 234 -3.43 16.86 -5.90
C CYS A 234 -3.03 16.82 -7.38
N LYS A 235 -1.82 16.39 -7.75
CA LYS A 235 -1.18 16.78 -9.04
C LYS A 235 -2.06 16.57 -10.31
N LYS A 236 -1.93 17.52 -11.26
CA LYS A 236 -2.72 17.74 -12.50
C LYS A 236 -3.21 16.49 -13.25
N TYR A 237 -4.39 16.62 -13.84
CA TYR A 237 -4.99 15.70 -14.85
C TYR A 237 -4.10 15.42 -16.07
N PHE A 238 -3.22 16.36 -16.44
CA PHE A 238 -2.32 16.25 -17.60
C PHE A 238 -0.86 15.96 -17.25
N ASP A 239 -0.52 15.88 -15.95
CA ASP A 239 0.78 15.39 -15.50
C ASP A 239 0.57 14.00 -14.89
N PRO A 240 0.74 12.93 -15.68
CA PRO A 240 0.41 11.59 -15.24
C PRO A 240 1.05 11.26 -13.87
N GLY A 241 0.34 10.57 -12.98
CA GLY A 241 0.90 9.99 -11.75
C GLY A 241 0.81 10.83 -10.48
N SER A 242 -0.26 11.59 -10.33
CA SER A 242 -0.77 11.98 -9.00
C SER A 242 -1.69 10.91 -8.44
N TYR A 243 -1.82 10.85 -7.12
CA TYR A 243 -2.69 9.86 -6.50
C TYR A 243 -4.17 10.11 -6.81
N CYS A 244 -4.65 11.36 -6.71
CA CYS A 244 -6.06 11.71 -6.96
C CYS A 244 -6.48 11.64 -8.44
N ALA A 245 -5.55 11.78 -9.39
CA ALA A 245 -5.87 11.74 -10.82
C ALA A 245 -5.82 10.32 -11.37
N ASP A 246 -4.76 9.57 -11.06
CA ASP A 246 -4.58 8.18 -11.49
C ASP A 246 -3.70 7.44 -10.47
N LYS A 247 -4.35 6.84 -9.47
CA LYS A 247 -3.69 6.07 -8.41
C LYS A 247 -2.82 4.92 -8.96
N ASN A 248 -3.28 4.24 -10.02
CA ASN A 248 -2.57 3.07 -10.56
C ASN A 248 -1.24 3.52 -11.17
N GLN A 249 -1.28 4.63 -11.89
CA GLN A 249 -0.11 5.27 -12.45
C GLN A 249 0.80 5.89 -11.40
N PHE A 250 0.24 6.46 -10.33
CA PHE A 250 1.03 6.90 -9.18
C PHE A 250 1.84 5.74 -8.60
N PHE A 251 1.20 4.61 -8.30
CA PHE A 251 1.89 3.44 -7.77
C PHE A 251 2.85 2.81 -8.78
N ALA A 252 2.52 2.76 -10.06
CA ALA A 252 3.44 2.29 -11.09
C ALA A 252 4.71 3.15 -11.18
N LYS A 253 4.57 4.48 -11.07
CA LYS A 253 5.72 5.40 -10.98
C LYS A 253 6.55 5.16 -9.73
N ARG A 254 5.91 4.95 -8.57
CA ARG A 254 6.60 4.66 -7.31
C ARG A 254 7.35 3.33 -7.38
N LEU A 255 6.71 2.30 -7.91
CA LEU A 255 7.32 1.00 -8.14
C LEU A 255 8.56 1.11 -9.03
N ARG A 256 8.50 1.89 -10.12
CA ARG A 256 9.67 2.14 -10.98
C ARG A 256 10.79 2.81 -10.21
N LYS A 257 10.46 3.83 -9.43
CA LYS A 257 11.44 4.54 -8.60
C LYS A 257 12.15 3.58 -7.66
N TYR A 258 11.40 2.75 -6.93
CA TYR A 258 11.98 1.78 -5.99
C TYR A 258 12.85 0.73 -6.68
N ILE A 259 12.44 0.26 -7.87
CA ILE A 259 13.26 -0.65 -8.67
C ILE A 259 14.59 -0.02 -9.07
N VAL A 260 14.56 1.23 -9.56
CA VAL A 260 15.78 1.96 -9.98
C VAL A 260 16.70 2.24 -8.80
N GLU A 261 16.13 2.53 -7.62
CA GLU A 261 16.87 2.84 -6.39
C GLU A 261 17.29 1.61 -5.59
N ASN A 262 16.95 0.40 -6.06
CA ASN A 262 17.13 -0.85 -5.32
C ASN A 262 16.47 -0.88 -3.93
N ASP A 263 15.31 -0.22 -3.79
CA ASP A 263 14.54 -0.12 -2.54
C ASP A 263 13.56 -1.31 -2.42
N LEU A 264 14.03 -2.42 -1.87
CA LEU A 264 13.22 -3.61 -1.66
C LEU A 264 12.03 -3.36 -0.72
N TYR A 265 12.18 -2.47 0.28
CA TYR A 265 11.13 -2.16 1.25
C TYR A 265 9.98 -1.41 0.57
N GLY A 266 10.32 -0.44 -0.29
CA GLY A 266 9.35 0.28 -1.11
C GLY A 266 8.58 -0.63 -2.06
N ILE A 267 9.24 -1.63 -2.65
CA ILE A 267 8.62 -2.64 -3.52
C ILE A 267 7.66 -3.52 -2.71
N VAL A 268 8.13 -4.13 -1.62
CA VAL A 268 7.30 -5.02 -0.79
C VAL A 268 6.11 -4.28 -0.20
N ARG A 269 6.29 -3.03 0.25
CA ARG A 269 5.20 -2.19 0.75
C ARG A 269 4.08 -2.06 -0.28
N ILE A 270 4.39 -1.72 -1.53
CA ILE A 270 3.37 -1.60 -2.58
C ILE A 270 2.72 -2.97 -2.83
N ILE A 271 3.50 -4.04 -2.93
CA ILE A 271 2.97 -5.37 -3.24
C ILE A 271 2.00 -5.84 -2.15
N ILE A 272 2.37 -5.75 -0.87
CA ILE A 272 1.52 -6.17 0.25
C ILE A 272 0.29 -5.26 0.38
N SER A 273 0.47 -3.93 0.39
CA SER A 273 -0.65 -3.00 0.63
C SER A 273 -1.69 -2.97 -0.51
N ARG A 274 -1.32 -3.39 -1.73
CA ARG A 274 -2.19 -3.27 -2.90
C ARG A 274 -2.69 -4.61 -3.45
N SER A 275 -2.19 -5.74 -2.97
CA SER A 275 -2.53 -7.09 -3.48
C SER A 275 -4.02 -7.42 -3.39
N GLU A 276 -4.71 -6.89 -2.38
CA GLU A 276 -6.14 -7.05 -2.11
C GLU A 276 -7.01 -5.97 -2.77
N ILE A 277 -6.40 -4.98 -3.45
CA ILE A 277 -7.09 -3.79 -3.95
C ILE A 277 -6.99 -3.68 -5.47
N ASP A 278 -5.83 -3.30 -5.98
CA ASP A 278 -5.62 -2.87 -7.37
C ASP A 278 -4.22 -3.19 -7.92
N LEU A 279 -3.47 -4.08 -7.26
CA LEU A 279 -2.11 -4.44 -7.70
C LEU A 279 -2.08 -4.95 -9.15
N TYR A 280 -3.15 -5.58 -9.64
CA TYR A 280 -3.22 -6.01 -11.04
C TYR A 280 -3.20 -4.81 -11.98
N ASN A 281 -4.04 -3.81 -11.71
CA ASN A 281 -4.09 -2.58 -12.51
C ASN A 281 -2.75 -1.83 -12.43
N ILE A 282 -2.11 -1.78 -11.26
CA ILE A 282 -0.79 -1.18 -11.07
C ILE A 282 0.26 -1.87 -11.92
N ILE A 283 0.29 -3.22 -11.94
CA ILE A 283 1.22 -4.01 -12.75
C ILE A 283 0.97 -3.78 -14.25
N VAL A 284 -0.28 -3.74 -14.69
CA VAL A 284 -0.62 -3.47 -16.10
C VAL A 284 -0.16 -2.07 -16.52
N GLU A 285 -0.44 -1.04 -15.71
CA GLU A 285 0.00 0.34 -15.96
C GLU A 285 1.54 0.42 -16.00
N TYR A 286 2.21 -0.29 -15.08
CA TYR A 286 3.66 -0.38 -15.04
C TYR A 286 4.24 -0.99 -16.32
N VAL A 287 3.73 -2.15 -16.74
CA VAL A 287 4.18 -2.86 -17.95
C VAL A 287 3.95 -2.02 -19.20
N THR A 288 2.79 -1.37 -19.29
CA THR A 288 2.42 -0.50 -20.41
C THR A 288 3.40 0.67 -20.53
N ARG A 289 3.76 1.30 -19.41
CA ARG A 289 4.63 2.48 -19.41
C ARG A 289 6.11 2.18 -19.56
N TYR A 290 6.58 1.09 -18.95
CA TYR A 290 8.01 0.87 -18.75
C TYR A 290 8.54 -0.38 -19.44
N SER A 291 7.71 -1.13 -20.17
CA SER A 291 8.01 -2.40 -20.83
C SER A 291 8.10 -3.63 -19.91
N ARG A 292 7.78 -4.81 -20.45
CA ARG A 292 7.80 -6.11 -19.75
C ARG A 292 9.18 -6.48 -19.19
N LYS A 293 10.28 -5.92 -19.71
CA LYS A 293 11.64 -6.19 -19.22
C LYS A 293 11.78 -5.81 -17.74
N TYR A 294 11.05 -4.81 -17.28
CA TYR A 294 11.16 -4.32 -15.91
C TYR A 294 10.39 -5.14 -14.87
N ILE A 295 9.35 -5.89 -15.26
CA ILE A 295 8.75 -6.88 -14.34
C ILE A 295 9.74 -8.02 -14.07
N ARG A 296 10.48 -8.46 -15.10
CA ARG A 296 11.60 -9.39 -14.88
C ARG A 296 12.68 -8.78 -13.98
N THR A 297 12.86 -7.46 -14.02
CA THR A 297 13.76 -6.77 -13.08
C THR A 297 13.28 -6.89 -11.64
N ILE A 298 11.98 -6.81 -11.36
CA ILE A 298 11.46 -7.09 -10.00
C ILE A 298 11.91 -8.49 -9.55
N CYS A 299 11.73 -9.52 -10.39
CA CYS A 299 12.20 -10.87 -10.07
C CYS A 299 13.71 -10.92 -9.82
N GLN A 300 14.50 -10.23 -10.65
CA GLN A 300 15.96 -10.20 -10.54
C GLN A 300 16.44 -9.51 -9.25
N MET A 301 15.70 -8.54 -8.72
CA MET A 301 16.06 -7.84 -7.49
C MET A 301 16.02 -8.74 -6.26
N PHE A 302 15.21 -9.80 -6.30
CA PHE A 302 15.08 -10.76 -5.20
C PHE A 302 15.89 -12.04 -5.43
N THR A 303 16.84 -12.04 -6.37
CA THR A 303 17.68 -13.23 -6.64
C THR A 303 18.55 -13.65 -5.46
N HIS A 304 18.97 -12.68 -4.63
CA HIS A 304 19.71 -12.93 -3.38
C HIS A 304 18.78 -13.26 -2.20
N GLU A 305 17.47 -13.09 -2.36
CA GLU A 305 16.43 -13.32 -1.37
C GLU A 305 15.38 -14.30 -1.92
N SER A 306 15.85 -15.46 -2.39
CA SER A 306 15.02 -16.43 -3.15
C SER A 306 13.74 -16.83 -2.42
N LYS A 307 13.80 -17.01 -1.09
CA LYS A 307 12.62 -17.32 -0.29
C LYS A 307 11.59 -16.20 -0.32
N LEU A 308 12.01 -14.94 -0.23
CA LEU A 308 11.09 -13.81 -0.34
C LEU A 308 10.48 -13.74 -1.75
N TYR A 309 11.28 -13.98 -2.78
CA TYR A 309 10.76 -14.05 -4.13
C TYR A 309 9.66 -15.12 -4.25
N ASP A 310 9.97 -16.36 -3.87
CA ASP A 310 9.08 -17.51 -4.08
C ASP A 310 7.85 -17.50 -3.17
N TYR A 311 8.00 -17.06 -1.91
CA TYR A 311 6.96 -17.14 -0.88
C TYR A 311 6.12 -15.86 -0.77
N LEU A 312 6.56 -14.76 -1.39
CA LEU A 312 5.86 -13.47 -1.32
C LEU A 312 5.64 -12.85 -2.70
N ILE A 313 6.72 -12.46 -3.37
CA ILE A 313 6.66 -11.60 -4.55
C ILE A 313 5.95 -12.30 -5.70
N LYS A 314 6.33 -13.55 -5.95
CA LYS A 314 5.76 -14.38 -7.00
C LYS A 314 4.26 -14.60 -6.80
N ILE A 315 3.85 -14.86 -5.56
CA ILE A 315 2.45 -15.11 -5.18
C ILE A 315 1.61 -13.84 -5.31
N LEU A 316 2.01 -12.77 -4.62
CA LEU A 316 1.22 -11.54 -4.58
C LEU A 316 1.21 -10.80 -5.90
N CYS A 317 2.22 -10.96 -6.76
CA CYS A 317 2.18 -10.40 -8.12
C CYS A 317 1.43 -11.28 -9.13
N GLY A 318 0.97 -12.49 -8.74
CA GLY A 318 0.36 -13.45 -9.65
C GLY A 318 1.32 -13.95 -10.74
N LEU A 319 2.61 -14.05 -10.43
CA LEU A 319 3.69 -14.48 -11.35
C LEU A 319 3.98 -15.98 -11.27
N GLU A 320 3.11 -16.74 -10.63
CA GLU A 320 3.23 -18.18 -10.61
C GLU A 320 3.06 -18.70 -12.03
N PRO A 321 4.00 -19.52 -12.54
CA PRO A 321 3.85 -20.09 -13.86
C PRO A 321 2.49 -20.79 -13.93
N ASP A 322 1.80 -20.65 -15.07
CA ASP A 322 0.60 -21.43 -15.34
C ASP A 322 0.87 -22.94 -15.24
N GLU A 323 2.15 -23.33 -15.29
CA GLU A 323 2.68 -24.69 -15.21
C GLU A 323 3.20 -25.08 -13.80
N TRP A 324 2.25 -25.27 -12.89
CA TRP A 324 2.06 -26.59 -12.25
C TRP A 324 0.92 -27.31 -13.02
N ILE A 325 1.13 -27.46 -14.34
CA ILE A 325 0.34 -28.24 -15.31
C ILE A 325 0.69 -29.71 -15.14
#